data_AF-A0AAE1S3X9-F1
#
_entry.id   AF-A0AAE1S3X9-F1
#
_cell.length_a   1.000
_cell.length_b   1.000
_cell.length_c   1.000
_cell.angle_alpha   90.00
_cell.angle_beta   90.00
_cell.angle_gamma   90.00
#
_symmetry.space_group_name_H-M   'P 1'
#
loop_
_entity.id
_entity.type
_entity.pdbx_description
1 polymer ?
#
loop_
_entity_poly.entity_id
_entity_poly.type
_entity_poly.pdbx_seq_one_letter_code
_entity_poly.pdbx_strand_id
1 'polypeptide(L)'
;MAKAFACYARKHHHKKKVTCIACVAPWHMDCPENPPVTLTSVVNFKCPDCAGTGFGGAPAPPPVSAGGELVAKVREIEADTSMTEEEKDIKRRDRQWKTNSRLMRLKKKKMCWLCLVKASNAPFA
;
A
#
# COMPACT_ATOMS: atom_id res chain seq x y z
N MET A 1 12.61 12.22 3.28
CA MET A 1 12.63 10.87 2.67
C MET A 1 12.02 10.97 1.28
N ALA A 2 12.82 10.77 0.23
CA ALA A 2 12.39 10.90 -1.16
C ALA A 2 11.42 9.76 -1.52
N LYS A 3 10.19 10.09 -1.88
CA LYS A 3 9.24 9.12 -2.45
C LYS A 3 9.58 8.96 -3.93
N ALA A 4 10.10 7.79 -4.28
CA ALA A 4 10.14 7.36 -5.68
C ALA A 4 8.70 7.30 -6.21
N PHE A 5 8.40 8.02 -7.29
CA PHE A 5 7.19 7.79 -8.09
C PHE A 5 7.38 6.55 -8.96
N ALA A 6 7.67 5.42 -8.33
CA ALA A 6 7.52 4.12 -8.95
C ALA A 6 6.01 3.89 -9.14
N CYS A 7 5.60 3.45 -10.32
CA CYS A 7 4.22 3.08 -10.61
C CYS A 7 3.67 2.14 -9.52
N TYR A 8 2.75 2.65 -8.69
CA TYR A 8 2.13 1.89 -7.60
C TYR A 8 1.05 0.91 -8.11
N ALA A 9 0.76 0.92 -9.41
CA ALA A 9 -0.23 0.05 -10.03
C ALA A 9 0.33 -1.35 -10.29
N ARG A 10 -0.55 -2.35 -10.08
CA ARG A 10 -0.25 -3.80 -10.10
C ARG A 10 0.61 -4.25 -11.28
N LYS A 11 1.55 -5.16 -10.97
CA LYS A 11 2.47 -5.90 -11.85
C LYS A 11 2.01 -5.96 -13.32
N HIS A 12 2.64 -5.17 -14.18
CA HIS A 12 2.61 -5.40 -15.61
C HIS A 12 3.80 -6.29 -16.00
N HIS A 13 3.54 -7.57 -16.21
CA HIS A 13 4.52 -8.62 -16.47
C HIS A 13 5.34 -8.45 -17.78
N HIS A 14 4.95 -7.52 -18.67
CA HIS A 14 5.57 -7.35 -20.00
C HIS A 14 5.84 -5.91 -20.46
N LYS A 15 5.81 -4.92 -19.56
CA LYS A 15 6.10 -3.53 -19.95
C LYS A 15 7.61 -3.32 -20.13
N LYS A 16 8.00 -2.77 -21.30
CA LYS A 16 9.39 -2.36 -21.58
C LYS A 16 9.83 -1.34 -20.53
N LYS A 17 11.05 -1.52 -20.02
CA LYS A 17 11.64 -0.66 -18.99
C LYS A 17 12.71 0.23 -19.61
N VAL A 18 12.80 1.45 -19.11
CA VAL A 18 13.87 2.42 -19.42
C VAL A 18 14.55 2.80 -18.12
N THR A 19 15.87 2.95 -18.15
CA THR A 19 16.67 3.35 -16.99
C THR A 19 16.99 4.84 -17.08
N CYS A 20 16.85 5.54 -15.96
CA CYS A 20 17.31 6.92 -15.88
C CYS A 20 18.84 6.97 -15.93
N ILE A 21 19.42 7.82 -16.78
CA ILE A 21 20.89 7.97 -16.88
C ILE A 21 21.53 8.59 -15.64
N ALA A 22 20.77 9.35 -14.84
CA ALA A 22 21.30 10.07 -13.69
C ALA A 22 21.23 9.27 -12.39
N CYS A 23 20.12 8.56 -12.15
CA CYS A 23 19.91 7.81 -10.91
C CYS A 23 19.87 6.30 -11.09
N VAL A 24 19.98 5.81 -12.33
CA VAL A 24 19.98 4.37 -12.70
C VAL A 24 18.67 3.66 -12.29
N ALA A 25 17.65 4.39 -11.84
CA ALA A 25 16.37 3.81 -11.45
C ALA A 25 15.62 3.27 -12.69
N PRO A 26 14.97 2.09 -12.60
CA PRO A 26 14.17 1.54 -13.68
C PRO A 26 12.75 2.14 -13.69
N TRP A 27 12.33 2.63 -14.85
CA TRP A 27 11.00 3.19 -15.13
C TRP A 27 10.30 2.35 -16.19
N HIS A 28 8.96 2.31 -16.18
CA HIS A 28 8.19 1.74 -17.29
C HIS A 28 8.07 2.76 -18.42
N MET A 29 8.14 2.37 -19.70
CA MET A 29 8.07 3.33 -20.82
C MET A 29 6.78 4.17 -20.85
N ASP A 30 5.64 3.62 -20.41
CA ASP A 30 4.32 4.27 -20.49
C ASP A 30 3.93 5.07 -19.23
N CYS A 31 4.77 5.07 -18.19
CA CYS A 31 4.44 5.67 -16.89
C CYS A 31 4.91 7.12 -16.72
N PRO A 32 6.03 7.57 -17.32
CA PRO A 32 6.38 8.97 -17.35
C PRO A 32 5.32 9.79 -18.09
N GLU A 33 5.05 10.99 -17.57
CA GLU A 33 4.17 11.97 -18.22
C GLU A 33 4.63 12.34 -19.63
N ASN A 34 5.94 12.22 -19.91
CA ASN A 34 6.52 12.30 -21.24
C ASN A 34 7.24 10.99 -21.60
N PRO A 35 6.55 10.02 -22.23
CA PRO A 35 7.15 8.73 -22.56
C PRO A 35 8.22 8.88 -23.66
N PRO A 36 9.38 8.21 -23.54
CA PRO A 36 10.38 8.22 -24.59
C PRO A 36 9.87 7.45 -25.83
N VAL A 37 9.55 8.20 -26.90
CA VAL A 37 8.96 7.66 -28.13
C VAL A 37 10.02 7.06 -29.08
N THR A 38 11.27 7.50 -28.96
CA THR A 38 12.38 7.10 -29.87
C THR A 38 13.49 6.35 -29.13
N LEU A 39 14.20 5.45 -29.81
CA LEU A 39 15.31 4.69 -29.20
C LEU A 39 16.40 5.60 -28.61
N THR A 40 16.70 6.73 -29.25
CA THR A 40 17.64 7.73 -28.72
C THR A 40 17.14 8.39 -27.44
N SER A 41 15.82 8.60 -27.31
CA SER A 41 15.21 9.12 -26.09
C SER A 41 15.16 8.10 -24.94
N VAL A 42 15.21 6.80 -25.26
CA VAL A 42 15.33 5.72 -24.26
C VAL A 42 16.74 5.72 -23.64
N VAL A 43 17.78 5.90 -24.47
CA VAL A 43 19.18 5.91 -24.00
C VAL A 43 19.49 7.16 -23.16
N ASN A 44 18.92 8.32 -23.50
CA ASN A 44 19.14 9.58 -22.79
C ASN A 44 18.01 9.93 -21.80
N PHE A 45 17.20 8.95 -21.38
CA PHE A 45 16.05 9.20 -20.52
C PHE A 45 16.49 9.74 -19.16
N LYS A 46 15.91 10.87 -18.77
CA LYS A 46 16.11 11.49 -17.45
C LYS A 46 14.79 11.50 -16.69
N CYS A 47 14.81 10.96 -15.48
CA CYS A 47 13.62 10.86 -14.63
C CYS A 47 13.06 12.26 -14.29
N PRO A 48 11.75 12.45 -14.06
CA PRO A 48 11.19 13.75 -13.67
C PRO A 48 11.84 14.32 -12.39
N ASP A 49 12.27 13.45 -11.46
CA ASP A 49 13.03 13.88 -10.26
C ASP A 49 14.44 14.39 -10.62
N CYS A 50 15.00 13.92 -11.73
CA CYS A 50 16.36 14.19 -12.20
C CYS A 50 16.38 15.34 -13.21
N ALA A 51 15.32 15.49 -14.01
CA ALA A 51 15.19 16.46 -15.09
C ALA A 51 15.00 17.89 -14.57
N GLY A 52 14.68 18.04 -13.28
CA GLY A 52 14.86 19.32 -12.60
C GLY A 52 13.81 20.37 -12.97
N THR A 53 12.55 19.98 -13.10
CA THR A 53 11.48 20.92 -12.70
C THR A 53 11.40 20.81 -11.19
N GLY A 54 12.32 21.50 -10.51
CA GLY A 54 12.21 21.70 -9.07
C GLY A 54 10.83 22.29 -8.81
N PHE A 55 9.91 21.47 -8.31
CA PHE A 55 8.68 22.00 -7.74
C PHE A 55 9.15 22.94 -6.64
N GLY A 56 8.98 24.25 -6.88
CA GLY A 56 9.07 25.25 -5.84
C GLY A 56 8.14 24.78 -4.75
N GLY A 57 8.71 24.13 -3.74
CA GLY A 57 7.97 23.67 -2.59
C GLY A 57 7.33 24.91 -2.02
N ALA A 58 6.00 24.96 -2.06
CA ALA A 58 5.27 25.95 -1.29
C ALA A 58 5.88 25.93 0.12
N PRO A 59 6.23 27.10 0.70
CA PRO A 59 6.82 27.15 2.02
C PRO A 59 5.95 26.30 2.94
N ALA A 60 6.58 25.38 3.66
CA ALA A 60 5.87 24.48 4.55
C ALA A 60 4.93 25.32 5.42
N PRO A 61 3.63 25.01 5.47
CA PRO A 61 2.72 25.75 6.34
C PRO A 61 3.31 25.71 7.76
N PRO A 62 3.25 26.82 8.51
CA PRO A 62 3.81 26.88 9.86
C PRO A 62 3.29 25.66 10.63
N PRO A 63 4.13 25.03 11.47
CA PRO A 63 3.77 23.79 12.14
C PRO A 63 2.47 24.02 12.89
N VAL A 64 1.38 23.50 12.32
CA VAL A 64 0.11 23.45 13.01
C VAL A 64 0.37 22.61 14.24
N SER A 65 0.06 23.16 15.41
CA SER A 65 0.33 22.61 16.74
C SER A 65 -0.12 21.14 16.96
N ALA A 66 -0.79 20.54 15.97
CA ALA A 66 -1.13 19.12 15.90
C ALA A 66 0.08 18.17 15.73
N GLY A 67 1.21 18.65 15.22
CA GLY A 67 2.42 17.82 15.07
C GLY A 67 3.09 17.47 16.40
N GLY A 68 3.02 18.37 17.38
CA GLY A 68 3.58 18.14 18.72
C GLY A 68 2.83 17.06 19.50
N GLU A 69 1.51 16.99 19.33
CA GLU A 69 0.68 15.97 20.00
C GLU A 69 0.94 14.57 19.45
N LEU A 70 1.13 14.43 18.14
CA LEU A 70 1.51 13.16 17.52
C LEU A 70 2.90 12.70 17.99
N VAL A 71 3.87 13.61 18.04
CA VAL A 71 5.24 13.30 18.50
C VAL A 71 5.26 12.98 20.00
N ALA A 72 4.44 13.66 20.81
CA ALA A 72 4.28 13.37 22.23
C ALA A 72 3.65 11.99 22.45
N LYS A 73 2.58 11.66 21.71
CA LYS A 73 1.92 10.35 21.78
C LYS A 73 2.84 9.21 21.34
N VAL A 74 3.67 9.42 20.32
CA VAL A 74 4.66 8.40 19.89
C VAL A 74 5.71 8.17 20.97
N ARG A 75 6.22 9.24 21.61
CA ARG A 75 7.19 9.12 22.72
C ARG A 75 6.58 8.46 23.97
N GLU A 76 5.32 8.71 24.25
CA GLU A 76 4.58 8.07 25.36
C GLU A 76 4.40 6.56 25.13
N ILE A 77 4.12 6.14 23.89
CA ILE A 77 4.02 4.72 23.51
C ILE A 77 5.39 4.02 23.56
N GLU A 78 6.46 4.71 23.17
CA GLU A 78 7.83 4.17 23.26
C GLU A 78 8.34 4.08 24.70
N ALA A 79 7.84 4.92 25.61
CA ALA A 79 8.17 4.91 27.03
C ALA A 79 7.40 3.85 27.85
N ASP A 80 6.31 3.31 27.31
CA ASP A 80 5.47 2.35 28.03
C ASP A 80 6.01 0.91 27.90
N THR A 81 7.00 0.61 28.75
CA THR A 81 7.75 -0.66 28.79
C THR A 81 7.08 -1.76 29.63
N SER A 82 5.81 -1.59 30.05
CA SER A 82 5.15 -2.47 31.03
C SER A 82 4.56 -3.78 30.45
N MET A 83 4.80 -4.10 29.18
CA MET A 83 4.25 -5.32 28.57
C MET A 83 5.35 -6.06 27.81
N THR A 84 5.61 -7.29 28.23
CA THR A 84 6.47 -8.22 27.49
C THR A 84 5.84 -8.48 26.11
N GLU A 85 6.68 -8.53 25.07
CA GLU A 85 6.22 -8.79 23.70
C GLU A 85 5.44 -10.11 23.60
N GLU A 86 5.80 -11.08 24.43
CA GLU A 86 5.18 -12.39 24.50
C GLU A 86 3.69 -12.34 24.91
N GLU A 87 3.33 -11.57 25.94
CA GLU A 87 1.93 -11.41 26.34
C GLU A 87 1.10 -10.66 25.29
N LYS A 88 1.70 -9.64 24.65
CA LYS A 88 1.08 -8.93 23.52
C LYS A 88 0.81 -9.86 22.34
N ASP A 89 1.76 -10.74 22.02
CA ASP A 89 1.65 -11.69 20.93
C ASP A 89 0.64 -12.80 21.22
N ILE A 90 0.58 -13.32 22.45
CA ILE A 90 -0.46 -14.27 22.89
C ILE A 90 -1.84 -13.64 22.74
N LYS A 91 -2.03 -12.40 23.20
CA LYS A 91 -3.32 -11.69 23.12
C LYS A 91 -3.73 -11.43 21.67
N ARG A 92 -2.79 -11.08 20.79
CA ARG A 92 -3.04 -10.93 19.35
C ARG A 92 -3.46 -12.26 18.73
N ARG A 93 -2.75 -13.35 19.03
CA ARG A 93 -3.05 -14.69 18.51
C ARG A 93 -4.42 -15.20 18.99
N ASP A 94 -4.75 -15.05 20.26
CA ASP A 94 -6.07 -15.41 20.81
C ASP A 94 -7.20 -14.62 20.11
N ARG A 95 -7.02 -13.30 19.95
CA ARG A 95 -8.00 -12.46 19.25
C ARG A 95 -8.16 -12.84 17.78
N GLN A 96 -7.06 -13.17 17.10
CA GLN A 96 -7.07 -13.68 15.73
C GLN A 96 -7.79 -15.02 15.64
N TRP A 97 -7.52 -15.95 16.57
CA TRP A 97 -8.16 -17.27 16.63
C TRP A 97 -9.67 -17.17 16.85
N LYS A 98 -10.12 -16.33 17.79
CA LYS A 98 -11.55 -16.07 18.04
C LYS A 98 -12.26 -15.48 16.81
N THR A 99 -11.62 -14.51 16.17
CA THR A 99 -12.14 -13.88 14.94
C THR A 99 -12.29 -14.90 13.81
N ASN A 100 -11.24 -15.69 13.56
CA ASN A 100 -11.25 -16.74 12.54
C ASN A 100 -12.32 -17.79 12.83
N SER A 101 -12.46 -18.21 14.09
CA SER A 101 -13.49 -19.18 14.50
C SER A 101 -14.91 -18.65 14.26
N ARG A 102 -15.17 -17.38 14.61
CA ARG A 102 -16.46 -16.71 14.34
C ARG A 102 -16.73 -16.61 12.84
N LEU A 103 -15.71 -16.26 12.05
CA LEU A 103 -15.80 -16.18 10.60
C LEU A 103 -16.12 -17.55 9.98
N MET A 104 -15.48 -18.63 10.44
CA MET A 104 -15.77 -19.99 9.97
C MET A 104 -17.21 -20.40 10.28
N ARG A 105 -17.73 -20.08 11.48
CA ARG A 105 -19.15 -20.33 11.82
C ARG A 105 -20.10 -19.53 10.93
N LEU A 106 -19.80 -18.25 10.66
CA LEU A 106 -20.61 -17.40 9.78
C LEU A 106 -20.60 -17.91 8.33
N LYS A 107 -19.43 -18.31 7.81
CA LYS A 107 -19.30 -18.94 6.49
C LYS A 107 -20.13 -20.21 6.40
N LYS A 108 -20.07 -21.07 7.42
CA LYS A 108 -20.89 -22.29 7.49
C LYS A 108 -22.39 -21.98 7.50
N LYS A 109 -22.83 -20.99 8.29
CA LYS A 109 -24.23 -20.53 8.30
C LYS A 109 -24.66 -19.98 6.94
N LYS A 110 -23.82 -19.16 6.29
CA LYS A 110 -24.09 -18.60 4.96
C LYS A 110 -24.23 -19.70 3.91
N MET A 111 -23.35 -20.70 3.95
CA MET A 111 -23.39 -21.83 3.03
C MET A 111 -24.65 -22.69 3.22
N CYS A 112 -25.03 -22.94 4.48
CA CYS A 112 -26.30 -23.60 4.79
C CYS A 112 -27.50 -22.80 4.27
N TRP A 113 -27.52 -21.49 4.51
CA TRP A 113 -28.58 -20.60 4.01
C TRP A 113 -28.67 -20.60 2.47
N LEU A 114 -27.53 -20.55 1.77
CA LEU A 114 -27.48 -20.66 0.30
C LEU A 114 -28.06 -21.99 -0.19
N CYS A 115 -27.75 -23.11 0.46
CA CYS A 115 -28.34 -24.41 0.11
C CYS A 115 -29.85 -24.43 0.32
N LEU A 116 -30.35 -23.87 1.43
CA LEU A 116 -31.78 -23.78 1.71
C LEU A 116 -32.50 -22.92 0.67
N VAL A 117 -31.99 -21.72 0.38
CA VAL A 117 -32.55 -20.85 -0.67
C VAL A 117 -32.55 -21.54 -2.02
N LYS A 118 -31.49 -22.27 -2.37
CA LYS A 118 -31.41 -23.02 -3.62
C LYS A 118 -32.42 -24.18 -3.66
N ALA A 119 -32.67 -24.85 -2.53
CA ALA A 119 -33.68 -25.88 -2.43
C ALA A 119 -35.11 -25.31 -2.54
N SER A 120 -35.37 -24.14 -1.95
CA SER A 120 -36.69 -23.47 -2.02
C SER A 120 -37.00 -22.89 -3.40
N ASN A 121 -35.98 -22.49 -4.16
CA ASN A 121 -36.13 -21.97 -5.52
C ASN A 121 -35.95 -23.05 -6.60
N ALA A 122 -35.84 -24.32 -6.21
CA ALA A 122 -35.85 -25.40 -7.18
C ALA A 122 -37.26 -25.47 -7.80
N PRO A 123 -37.40 -25.40 -9.14
CA PRO A 123 -38.69 -25.64 -9.76
C PRO A 123 -39.15 -27.05 -9.37
N PHE A 124 -40.39 -27.17 -8.88
CA PHE A 124 -41.07 -28.46 -8.80
C PHE A 124 -41.12 -28.99 -10.23
N ALA A 125 -40.26 -29.96 -10.53
CA ALA A 125 -40.31 -30.75 -11.76
C ALA A 125 -41.24 -31.94 -11.56
#